data_AF-A0A316M4Y2-F1
#
_entry.id   AF-A0A316M4Y2-F1
#
_cell.length_a   1.000
_cell.length_b   1.000
_cell.length_c   1.000
_cell.angle_alpha   90.00
_cell.angle_beta   90.00
_cell.angle_gamma   90.00
#
_symmetry.space_group_name_H-M   'P 1'
#
loop_
_entity.id
_entity.type
_entity.pdbx_description
1 polymer ?
#
loop_
_entity_poly.entity_id
_entity_poly.type
_entity_poly.pdbx_seq_one_letter_code
_entity_poly.pdbx_strand_id
1 'polypeptide(L)'
;MAKYSYEFKKKVVDAYLNGEGGYPYLAKTYGIPAWSNIKKWVLSYSKMGDEGLKRSRKKNNYSFEYKLHVVELYLSSEVSYQDLALQEKINNPVQICKWVNDFNIA
;
A
#
# COMPACT_ATOMS: atom_id res chain seq x y z
N MET A 1 -12.17 -4.43 10.54
CA MET A 1 -12.51 -2.98 10.41
C MET A 1 -11.31 -2.24 9.85
N ALA A 2 -11.47 -1.24 8.97
CA ALA A 2 -10.34 -0.37 8.64
C ALA A 2 -10.10 0.57 9.83
N LYS A 3 -8.86 0.64 10.35
CA LYS A 3 -8.53 1.49 11.51
C LYS A 3 -8.63 2.99 11.19
N TYR A 4 -8.39 3.36 9.93
CA TYR A 4 -8.37 4.75 9.46
C TYR A 4 -9.31 4.91 8.27
N SER A 5 -10.18 5.93 8.32
CA SER A 5 -11.08 6.27 7.22
C SER A 5 -10.32 6.95 6.07
N TYR A 6 -10.98 7.07 4.91
CA TYR A 6 -10.41 7.79 3.78
C TYR A 6 -10.19 9.27 4.14
N GLU A 7 -11.17 9.92 4.77
CA GLU A 7 -11.08 11.34 5.12
C GLU A 7 -9.91 11.60 6.07
N PHE A 8 -9.73 10.72 7.05
CA PHE A 8 -8.60 10.82 7.98
C PHE A 8 -7.26 10.68 7.27
N LYS A 9 -7.10 9.68 6.40
CA LYS A 9 -5.85 9.52 5.64
C LYS A 9 -5.59 10.72 4.74
N LYS A 10 -6.62 11.22 4.06
CA LYS A 10 -6.53 12.39 3.18
C LYS A 10 -6.07 13.63 3.95
N LYS A 11 -6.66 13.89 5.11
CA LYS A 11 -6.23 14.97 6.02
C LYS A 11 -4.74 14.89 6.37
N VAL A 12 -4.25 13.70 6.72
CA VAL A 12 -2.84 13.51 7.11
C VAL A 12 -1.89 13.66 5.91
N VAL A 13 -2.30 13.18 4.73
CA VAL A 13 -1.54 13.36 3.49
C VAL A 13 -1.48 14.84 3.10
N ASP A 14 -2.60 15.56 3.18
CA ASP A 14 -2.65 16.99 2.86
C ASP A 14 -1.77 17.80 3.82
N ALA A 15 -1.78 17.47 5.13
CA ALA A 15 -0.87 18.09 6.10
C ALA A 15 0.62 17.86 5.77
N TYR A 16 0.97 16.67 5.27
CA TYR A 16 2.32 16.40 4.77
C TYR A 16 2.65 17.24 3.53
N LEU A 17 1.72 17.32 2.56
CA LEU A 17 1.92 18.10 1.32
C LEU A 17 2.00 19.61 1.59
N ASN A 18 1.31 20.10 2.61
CA ASN A 18 1.37 21.49 3.07
C ASN A 18 2.66 21.83 3.83
N GLY A 19 3.52 20.83 4.09
CA GLY A 19 4.77 21.04 4.82
C GLY A 19 4.60 21.23 6.32
N GLU A 20 3.48 20.81 6.91
CA GLU A 20 3.20 20.95 8.36
C GLU A 20 4.16 20.13 9.24
N GLY A 21 4.88 19.17 8.64
CA GLY A 21 6.01 18.48 9.25
C GLY A 21 6.33 17.13 8.60
N GLY A 22 7.41 16.49 9.07
CA GLY A 22 7.82 15.16 8.60
C GLY A 22 6.95 14.01 9.15
N TYR A 23 7.12 12.80 8.62
CA TYR A 23 6.31 11.64 9.02
C TYR A 23 6.29 11.36 10.54
N PRO A 24 7.43 11.42 11.28
CA PRO A 24 7.41 11.18 12.72
C PRO A 24 6.61 12.25 13.48
N TYR A 25 6.69 13.50 13.04
CA TYR A 25 5.94 14.61 13.63
C TYR A 25 4.44 14.41 13.41
N LEU A 26 4.01 14.19 12.17
CA LEU A 26 2.60 13.96 11.84
C LEU A 26 2.06 12.71 12.55
N ALA A 27 2.87 11.67 12.70
CA ALA A 27 2.46 10.47 13.44
C ALA A 27 2.14 10.77 14.90
N LYS A 28 2.95 11.60 15.55
CA LYS A 28 2.69 12.08 16.91
C LYS A 28 1.44 12.97 16.97
N THR A 29 1.33 13.94 16.07
CA THR A 29 0.21 14.91 16.02
C THR A 29 -1.14 14.24 15.81
N TYR A 30 -1.21 13.22 14.95
CA TYR A 30 -2.45 12.51 14.62
C TYR A 30 -2.64 11.19 15.40
N GLY A 31 -1.77 10.88 16.37
CA GLY A 31 -1.88 9.66 17.19
C GLY A 31 -1.72 8.35 16.39
N ILE A 32 -0.90 8.37 15.33
CA ILE A 32 -0.63 7.20 14.50
C ILE A 32 0.59 6.46 15.09
N PRO A 33 0.45 5.18 15.49
CA PRO A 33 1.54 4.46 16.18
C PRO A 33 2.83 4.30 15.38
N ALA A 34 2.72 4.23 14.04
CA ALA A 34 3.85 4.03 13.16
C ALA A 34 3.88 5.08 12.06
N TRP A 35 4.93 5.89 12.04
CA TRP A 35 5.17 6.91 11.00
C TRP A 35 5.24 6.30 9.59
N SER A 36 5.65 5.03 9.48
CA SER A 36 5.69 4.28 8.22
C SER A 36 4.32 4.13 7.57
N ASN A 37 3.21 4.19 8.33
CA ASN A 37 1.87 4.22 7.77
C ASN A 37 1.60 5.51 6.99
N ILE A 38 2.09 6.64 7.47
CA ILE A 38 1.94 7.93 6.78
C ILE A 38 2.74 7.90 5.48
N LYS A 39 3.99 7.41 5.52
CA LYS A 39 4.81 7.22 4.32
C LYS A 39 4.07 6.38 3.27
N LYS A 40 3.42 5.29 3.68
CA LYS A 40 2.60 4.45 2.78
C LYS A 40 1.45 5.23 2.15
N TRP A 41 0.70 6.00 2.93
CA TRP A 41 -0.42 6.79 2.41
C TRP A 41 0.03 7.86 1.42
N VAL A 42 1.12 8.57 1.73
CA VAL A 42 1.71 9.57 0.83
C VAL A 42 2.19 8.94 -0.47
N LEU A 43 2.87 7.79 -0.41
CA LEU A 43 3.30 7.07 -1.62
C LEU A 43 2.13 6.58 -2.47
N SER A 44 1.10 5.99 -1.84
CA SER A 44 -0.12 5.56 -2.53
C SER A 44 -0.84 6.75 -3.17
N TYR A 45 -0.93 7.88 -2.48
CA TYR A 45 -1.51 9.11 -3.01
C TYR A 45 -0.70 9.67 -4.18
N SER A 46 0.63 9.68 -4.08
CA SER A 46 1.49 10.16 -5.16
C SER A 46 1.37 9.35 -6.46
N LYS A 47 1.08 8.04 -6.37
CA LYS A 47 0.96 7.16 -7.55
C LYS A 47 -0.47 7.01 -8.08
N MET A 48 -1.48 7.03 -7.19
CA MET A 48 -2.86 6.69 -7.54
C MET A 48 -3.87 7.79 -7.16
N GLY A 49 -3.42 8.93 -6.63
CA GLY A 49 -4.28 9.97 -6.12
C GLY A 49 -5.19 9.48 -4.98
N ASP A 50 -6.42 10.01 -4.95
CA ASP A 50 -7.40 9.66 -3.91
C ASP A 50 -7.79 8.18 -3.90
N GLU A 51 -7.69 7.49 -5.05
CA GLU A 51 -7.98 6.05 -5.11
C GLU A 51 -6.99 5.23 -4.28
N GLY A 52 -5.73 5.67 -4.19
CA GLY A 52 -4.70 5.01 -3.38
C GLY A 52 -4.96 5.08 -1.86
N LEU A 53 -5.79 6.01 -1.41
CA LEU A 53 -6.18 6.13 0.00
C LEU A 53 -7.43 5.32 0.34
N LYS A 54 -8.27 5.08 -0.67
CA LYS A 54 -9.52 4.33 -0.55
C LYS A 54 -9.22 2.84 -0.40
N ARG A 55 -9.97 2.19 0.48
CA ARG A 55 -9.94 0.73 0.58
C ARG A 55 -10.69 0.17 -0.63
N SER A 56 -10.02 -0.65 -1.44
CA SER A 56 -10.74 -1.46 -2.43
C SER A 56 -11.66 -2.45 -1.71
N ARG A 57 -12.95 -2.36 -2.02
CA ARG A 57 -13.97 -3.35 -1.61
C ARG A 57 -14.19 -4.41 -2.68
N LYS A 58 -13.58 -4.26 -3.87
CA LYS A 58 -13.70 -5.21 -4.96
C LYS A 58 -12.85 -6.44 -4.64
N LYS A 59 -13.48 -7.62 -4.66
CA LYS A 59 -12.74 -8.88 -4.77
C LYS A 59 -12.22 -8.97 -6.19
N ASN A 60 -10.98 -8.56 -6.42
CA ASN A 60 -10.31 -8.82 -7.68
C ASN A 60 -10.08 -10.33 -7.77
N ASN A 61 -10.72 -10.99 -8.74
CA ASN A 61 -10.44 -12.37 -9.05
C ASN A 61 -9.23 -12.41 -9.98
N TYR A 62 -8.06 -12.68 -9.40
CA TYR A 62 -6.82 -12.84 -10.15
C TYR A 62 -6.73 -14.29 -10.65
N SER A 63 -6.52 -14.47 -11.95
CA SER A 63 -6.32 -15.80 -12.54
C SER A 63 -5.04 -16.44 -11.96
N PHE A 64 -4.91 -17.75 -12.12
CA PHE A 64 -3.72 -18.47 -11.66
C PHE A 64 -2.47 -17.95 -12.38
N GLU A 65 -2.54 -17.77 -13.69
CA GLU A 65 -1.44 -17.30 -14.53
C GLU A 65 -0.98 -15.89 -14.12
N TYR A 66 -1.93 -15.00 -13.81
CA TYR A 66 -1.59 -13.67 -13.34
C TYR A 66 -0.87 -13.71 -11.99
N LYS A 67 -1.34 -14.54 -11.04
CA LYS A 67 -0.67 -14.67 -9.74
C LYS A 67 0.74 -15.23 -9.90
N LEU A 68 0.92 -16.23 -10.76
CA LEU A 68 2.22 -16.80 -11.07
C LEU A 68 3.15 -15.75 -11.67
N HIS A 69 2.69 -14.97 -12.65
CA HIS A 69 3.45 -13.88 -13.24
C HIS A 69 3.93 -12.85 -12.20
N VAL A 70 3.05 -12.43 -11.28
CA VAL A 70 3.41 -11.47 -10.22
C VAL A 70 4.45 -12.07 -9.26
N VAL A 71 4.35 -13.37 -8.95
CA VAL A 71 5.33 -14.08 -8.10
C VAL A 71 6.68 -14.18 -8.81
N GLU A 72 6.72 -14.58 -10.08
CA GLU A 72 7.94 -14.63 -10.88
C GLU A 72 8.60 -13.26 -11.00
N LEU A 73 7.81 -12.20 -11.22
CA LEU A 73 8.31 -10.84 -11.26
C LEU A 73 8.93 -10.42 -9.92
N TYR A 74 8.32 -10.80 -8.79
CA TYR A 74 8.91 -10.56 -7.47
C TYR A 74 10.23 -11.31 -7.26
N LEU A 75 10.31 -12.58 -7.66
CA LEU A 75 11.51 -13.41 -7.47
C LEU A 75 12.66 -13.04 -8.41
N SER A 76 12.35 -12.46 -9.58
CA SER A 76 13.33 -12.07 -10.59
C SER A 76 13.79 -10.62 -10.50
N SER A 77 13.17 -9.78 -9.65
CA SER A 77 13.51 -8.36 -9.53
C SER A 77 13.77 -7.92 -8.09
N GLU A 78 14.57 -6.86 -7.92
CA GLU A 78 14.90 -6.29 -6.61
C GLU A 78 13.85 -5.26 -6.14
N VAL A 79 12.56 -5.60 -6.28
CA VAL A 79 11.45 -4.70 -5.88
C VAL A 79 10.88 -5.10 -4.53
N SER A 80 10.48 -4.09 -3.73
CA SER A 80 9.73 -4.38 -2.51
C SER A 80 8.31 -4.83 -2.86
N TYR A 81 7.68 -5.62 -1.96
CA TYR A 81 6.25 -5.96 -2.11
C TYR A 81 5.36 -4.73 -2.29
N GLN A 82 5.73 -3.61 -1.66
CA GLN A 82 4.98 -2.36 -1.77
C GLN A 82 5.12 -1.74 -3.16
N ASP A 83 6.32 -1.76 -3.74
CA ASP A 83 6.54 -1.19 -5.06
C ASP A 83 5.89 -2.02 -6.15
N LEU A 84 6.00 -3.35 -6.06
CA LEU A 84 5.34 -4.28 -6.96
C LEU A 84 3.81 -4.14 -6.90
N ALA A 85 3.27 -4.03 -5.69
CA ALA A 85 1.84 -3.81 -5.51
C ALA A 85 1.37 -2.49 -6.14
N LEU A 86 2.19 -1.43 -6.06
CA LEU A 86 1.88 -0.15 -6.70
C LEU A 86 1.97 -0.23 -8.23
N GLN A 87 2.94 -0.98 -8.78
CA GLN A 87 3.09 -1.20 -10.23
C GLN A 87 1.89 -1.97 -10.80
N GLU A 88 1.53 -3.06 -10.14
CA GLU A 88 0.42 -3.94 -10.54
C GLU A 88 -0.97 -3.45 -10.09
N LYS A 89 -1.04 -2.23 -9.51
CA LYS A 89 -2.27 -1.62 -8.97
C LYS A 89 -2.99 -2.53 -7.96
N ILE A 90 -2.24 -3.36 -7.26
CA ILE A 90 -2.70 -4.20 -6.16
C ILE A 90 -2.72 -3.35 -4.89
N ASN A 91 -3.92 -3.10 -4.36
CA ASN A 91 -4.08 -2.22 -3.19
C ASN A 91 -3.51 -2.82 -1.88
N ASN A 92 -3.24 -4.13 -1.84
CA ASN A 92 -2.77 -4.81 -0.65
C ASN A 92 -1.47 -5.57 -0.91
N PRO A 93 -0.30 -5.03 -0.54
CA PRO A 93 0.99 -5.71 -0.68
C PRO A 93 1.05 -7.07 0.02
N VAL A 94 0.31 -7.25 1.12
CA VAL A 94 0.24 -8.52 1.86
C VAL A 94 -0.34 -9.65 0.98
N GLN A 95 -1.16 -9.31 -0.01
CA GLN A 95 -1.70 -10.29 -0.94
C GLN A 95 -0.60 -10.93 -1.80
N ILE A 96 0.41 -10.17 -2.21
CA ILE A 96 1.56 -10.67 -2.97
C ILE A 96 2.43 -11.57 -2.09
N CYS A 97 2.71 -11.14 -0.85
CA CYS A 97 3.41 -11.96 0.13
C CYS A 97 2.73 -13.32 0.34
N LYS A 98 1.39 -13.32 0.42
CA LYS A 98 0.63 -14.57 0.50
C LYS A 98 0.82 -15.43 -0.74
N TRP A 99 0.72 -14.88 -1.94
CA TRP A 99 0.95 -15.66 -3.17
C TRP A 99 2.35 -16.26 -3.20
N VAL A 100 3.39 -15.47 -2.93
CA VAL A 100 4.78 -15.97 -2.91
C VAL A 100 4.91 -17.17 -1.95
N ASN A 101 4.32 -17.10 -0.76
CA ASN A 101 4.33 -18.22 0.18
C ASN A 101 3.53 -19.43 -0.33
N ASP A 102 2.34 -19.20 -0.90
CA ASP A 102 1.48 -20.27 -1.44
C ASP A 102 2.18 -21.02 -2.60
N PHE A 103 2.97 -20.32 -3.42
CA PHE A 103 3.71 -20.91 -4.55
C PHE A 103 5.06 -21.52 -4.14
N ASN A 104 5.72 -21.03 -3.08
CA ASN A 104 7.00 -21.59 -2.60
C ASN A 104 6.85 -22.88 -1.76
N ILE A 105 5.63 -23.22 -1.34
CA ILE A 105 5.33 -24.45 -0.57
C ILE A 105 4.93 -25.63 -1.50
N ALA A 106 4.92 -25.42 -2.82
CA ALA A 106 4.53 -26.42 -3.82
C ALA A 106 5.70 -27.31 -4.29
#